data_AF-M6ZT10-F1
#
_entry.id   AF-M6ZT10-F1
#
_cell.length_a   1.000
_cell.length_b   1.000
_cell.length_c   1.000
_cell.angle_alpha   90.00
_cell.angle_beta   90.00
_cell.angle_gamma   90.00
#
_symmetry.space_group_name_H-M   'P 1'
#
loop_
_entity.id
_entity.type
_entity.pdbx_description
1 polymer ?
#
loop_
_entity_poly.entity_id
_entity_poly.type
_entity_poly.pdbx_seq_one_letter_code
_entity_poly.pdbx_strand_id
1 'polypeptide(L)'
;MITPEILQEKINSELCKVWTGLYGKIDTFDKSSLTASIKPLLKVPTENDFEELPLLVRLPVNVFYSGGLMIVPDYQRGDVVYLAPSPYSIQNSIRGMIDKTQEDLDSLEPPRFGLENCSVAFGIPTQPFQLPPAVQRTGLTVCDATGSTYINVRPSGIEFKSGQASSEKSVLGESLKNILSDILDAITSLTVPCSSPGAASGVPINTAVFLSLKARLSTMLSQNIKNN
;
A
#
# COMPACT_ATOMS: atom_id res chain seq x y z
N MET A 1 -3.84 50.15 -28.37
CA MET A 1 -3.82 48.85 -29.07
C MET A 1 -3.10 47.89 -28.13
N ILE A 2 -3.77 46.84 -27.64
CA ILE A 2 -3.11 45.83 -26.78
C ILE A 2 -2.21 45.01 -27.71
N THR A 3 -0.91 44.96 -27.43
CA THR A 3 0.00 44.13 -28.20
C THR A 3 -0.10 42.66 -27.76
N PRO A 4 0.22 41.70 -28.62
CA PRO A 4 0.24 40.28 -28.24
C PRO A 4 1.06 39.98 -26.99
N GLU A 5 2.16 40.71 -26.77
CA GLU A 5 3.07 40.55 -25.63
C GLU A 5 2.40 40.95 -24.31
N ILE A 6 1.72 42.10 -24.29
CA ILE A 6 0.97 42.58 -23.11
C ILE A 6 -0.16 41.60 -22.77
N LEU A 7 -0.82 41.04 -23.79
CA LEU A 7 -1.86 40.03 -23.59
C LEU A 7 -1.28 38.74 -22.99
N GLN A 8 -0.14 38.27 -23.51
CA GLN A 8 0.53 37.07 -23.02
C GLN A 8 1.01 37.23 -21.57
N GLU A 9 1.60 38.37 -21.21
CA GLU A 9 2.01 38.67 -19.84
C GLU A 9 0.82 38.66 -18.88
N LYS A 10 -0.31 39.27 -19.28
CA LYS A 10 -1.51 39.28 -18.46
C LYS A 10 -2.06 37.87 -18.27
N ILE A 11 -2.09 37.05 -19.32
CA ILE A 11 -2.52 35.64 -19.24
C ILE A 11 -1.59 34.86 -18.30
N ASN A 12 -0.28 34.97 -18.47
CA ASN A 12 0.69 34.28 -17.62
C ASN A 12 0.57 34.71 -16.14
N SER A 13 0.33 35.99 -15.89
CA SER A 13 0.13 36.54 -14.53
C SER A 13 -1.14 36.02 -13.85
N GLU A 14 -2.20 35.71 -14.60
CA GLU A 14 -3.39 35.08 -14.01
C GLU A 14 -3.22 33.56 -13.88
N LEU A 15 -2.61 32.90 -14.87
CA LEU A 15 -2.40 31.46 -14.85
C LEU A 15 -1.38 31.02 -13.78
N CYS A 16 -0.39 31.84 -13.43
CA CYS A 16 0.55 31.50 -12.36
C CYS A 16 -0.08 31.43 -10.96
N LYS A 17 -1.32 31.95 -10.81
CA LYS A 17 -2.11 31.86 -9.57
C LYS A 17 -2.97 30.59 -9.52
N VAL A 18 -3.00 29.81 -10.60
CA VAL A 18 -3.77 28.57 -10.68
C VAL A 18 -2.93 27.43 -10.14
N TRP A 19 -3.34 26.88 -8.98
CA TRP A 19 -2.74 25.67 -8.45
C TRP A 19 -3.18 24.45 -9.24
N THR A 20 -2.24 23.78 -9.91
CA THR A 20 -2.48 22.52 -10.63
C THR A 20 -2.00 21.30 -9.83
N GLY A 21 -1.12 21.53 -8.85
CA GLY A 21 -0.54 20.53 -7.98
C GLY A 21 0.50 21.15 -7.07
N LEU A 22 0.59 20.66 -5.83
CA LEU A 22 1.66 21.04 -4.91
C LEU A 22 2.21 19.82 -4.18
N TYR A 23 3.45 19.91 -3.74
CA TYR A 23 4.00 19.00 -2.75
C TYR A 23 3.89 19.63 -1.37
N GLY A 24 3.64 18.81 -0.36
CA GLY A 24 3.59 19.23 1.03
C GLY A 24 4.19 18.19 1.96
N LYS A 25 4.44 18.59 3.20
CA LYS A 25 4.77 17.68 4.31
C LYS A 25 3.60 17.57 5.27
N ILE A 26 3.29 16.34 5.67
CA ILE A 26 2.35 16.05 6.75
C ILE A 26 2.90 16.68 8.04
N ASP A 27 2.11 17.55 8.66
CA ASP A 27 2.36 18.00 10.02
C ASP A 27 1.58 17.13 11.03
N THR A 28 0.30 16.89 10.75
CA THR A 28 -0.57 15.98 11.53
C THR A 28 -1.48 15.16 10.61
N PHE A 29 -1.80 13.93 10.99
CA PHE A 29 -2.74 13.05 10.30
C PHE A 29 -3.70 12.40 11.31
N ASP A 30 -5.00 12.55 11.09
CA ASP A 30 -6.05 11.86 11.84
C ASP A 30 -6.65 10.76 10.95
N LYS A 31 -6.28 9.53 11.29
CA LYS A 31 -6.73 8.32 10.58
C LYS A 31 -8.23 8.06 10.72
N SER A 32 -8.85 8.50 11.81
CA SER A 32 -10.28 8.26 12.06
C SER A 32 -11.17 9.15 11.20
N SER A 33 -10.77 10.41 11.01
CA SER A 33 -11.49 11.36 10.17
C SER A 33 -10.96 11.42 8.73
N LEU A 34 -9.84 10.74 8.43
CA LEU A 34 -9.10 10.82 7.17
C LEU A 34 -8.80 12.28 6.79
N THR A 35 -8.29 13.05 7.76
CA THR A 35 -7.87 14.43 7.53
C THR A 35 -6.42 14.66 7.94
N ALA A 36 -5.76 15.62 7.30
CA ALA A 36 -4.39 15.99 7.59
C ALA A 36 -4.19 17.51 7.63
N SER A 37 -3.19 17.94 8.41
CA SER A 37 -2.63 19.27 8.28
C SER A 37 -1.31 19.19 7.52
N ILE A 38 -1.15 20.02 6.48
CA ILE A 38 -0.05 19.94 5.52
C ILE A 38 0.65 21.29 5.45
N LYS A 39 1.99 21.28 5.54
CA LYS A 39 2.83 22.43 5.20
C LYS A 39 3.26 22.31 3.72
N PRO A 40 2.79 23.17 2.82
CA PRO A 40 3.23 23.12 1.42
C PRO A 40 4.74 23.40 1.30
N LEU A 41 5.39 22.73 0.35
CA LEU A 41 6.82 22.85 0.05
C LEU A 41 7.07 23.78 -1.15
N LEU A 42 6.42 24.94 -1.15
CA LEU A 42 6.57 25.95 -2.18
C LEU A 42 6.67 27.33 -1.53
N LYS A 43 7.57 28.15 -2.06
CA LYS A 43 7.59 29.59 -1.80
C LYS A 43 7.06 30.34 -3.00
N VAL A 44 6.23 31.35 -2.76
CA VAL A 44 5.60 32.17 -3.79
C VAL A 44 6.26 33.55 -3.82
N PRO A 45 6.48 34.14 -5.00
CA PRO A 45 6.99 35.49 -5.08
C PRO A 45 5.95 36.49 -4.56
N THR A 46 6.42 37.49 -3.83
CA THR A 46 5.70 38.70 -3.45
C THR A 46 6.34 39.90 -4.14
N GLU A 47 5.82 41.12 -3.92
CA GLU A 47 6.39 42.33 -4.51
C GLU A 47 7.88 42.54 -4.15
N ASN A 48 8.32 42.01 -3.00
CA ASN A 48 9.66 42.28 -2.46
C ASN A 48 10.47 41.04 -2.05
N ASP A 49 9.88 39.84 -1.94
CA ASP A 49 10.58 38.62 -1.50
C ASP A 49 9.84 37.32 -1.94
N PHE A 50 10.19 36.18 -1.35
CA PHE A 50 9.48 34.91 -1.44
C PHE A 50 8.88 34.52 -0.09
N GLU A 51 7.57 34.27 -0.06
CA GLU A 51 6.87 33.84 1.15
C GLU A 51 6.52 32.35 1.11
N GLU A 52 6.59 31.71 2.27
CA GLU A 52 6.10 30.35 2.43
C GLU A 52 4.58 30.32 2.51
N LEU A 53 3.99 29.30 1.90
CA LEU A 53 2.56 29.06 2.05
C LEU A 53 2.19 28.69 3.51
N PRO A 54 0.99 29.05 3.97
CA PRO A 54 0.52 28.75 5.32
C PRO A 54 0.31 27.24 5.52
N LEU A 55 0.18 26.84 6.78
CA LEU A 55 -0.26 25.49 7.12
C LEU A 55 -1.72 25.30 6.69
N LEU A 56 -1.97 24.31 5.83
CA LEU A 56 -3.31 23.92 5.41
C LEU A 56 -3.85 22.91 6.42
N VAL A 57 -5.05 23.12 6.96
CA VAL A 57 -5.59 22.32 8.07
C VAL A 57 -6.85 21.57 7.64
N ARG A 58 -7.02 20.36 8.20
CA ARG A 58 -8.18 19.48 7.96
C ARG A 58 -8.43 19.18 6.48
N LEU A 59 -7.36 19.06 5.69
CA LEU A 59 -7.48 18.63 4.31
C LEU A 59 -7.90 17.15 4.28
N PRO A 60 -8.90 16.77 3.48
CA PRO A 60 -9.27 15.37 3.33
C PRO A 60 -8.12 14.57 2.69
N VAL A 61 -8.01 13.32 3.10
CA VAL A 61 -7.02 12.36 2.58
C VAL A 61 -7.71 11.35 1.68
N ASN A 62 -7.26 11.26 0.43
CA ASN A 62 -7.78 10.29 -0.52
C ASN A 62 -7.35 8.87 -0.12
N VAL A 63 -8.27 7.92 -0.26
CA VAL A 63 -8.05 6.49 -0.07
C VAL A 63 -8.28 5.80 -1.41
N PHE A 64 -7.34 4.96 -1.85
CA PHE A 64 -7.57 4.16 -3.04
C PHE A 64 -8.66 3.14 -2.73
N TYR A 65 -9.79 3.27 -3.43
CA TYR A 65 -10.95 2.40 -3.26
C TYR A 65 -11.34 1.79 -4.61
N SER A 66 -11.57 0.48 -4.64
CA SER A 66 -12.10 -0.20 -5.82
C SER A 66 -12.84 -1.47 -5.42
N GLY A 67 -14.10 -1.61 -5.86
CA GLY A 67 -14.89 -2.83 -5.67
C GLY A 67 -15.04 -3.28 -4.20
N GLY A 68 -15.05 -2.37 -3.23
CA GLY A 68 -15.13 -2.69 -1.80
C GLY A 68 -13.77 -2.88 -1.10
N LEU A 69 -12.65 -2.81 -1.84
CA LEU A 69 -11.30 -2.90 -1.31
C LEU A 69 -10.69 -1.50 -1.13
N MET A 70 -9.83 -1.34 -0.11
CA MET A 70 -9.17 -0.07 0.21
C MET A 70 -7.67 -0.25 0.43
N ILE A 71 -6.87 0.73 -0.01
CA ILE A 71 -5.50 0.94 0.46
C ILE A 71 -5.51 2.20 1.32
N VAL A 72 -5.49 2.01 2.63
CA VAL A 72 -5.58 3.10 3.62
C VAL A 72 -4.16 3.56 3.96
N PRO A 73 -3.84 4.85 3.75
CA PRO A 73 -2.53 5.37 4.12
C PRO A 73 -2.35 5.45 5.65
N ASP A 74 -1.10 5.42 6.10
CA ASP A 74 -0.72 5.56 7.51
C ASP A 74 0.36 6.64 7.66
N TYR A 75 0.02 7.86 7.24
CA TYR A 75 0.99 8.95 7.18
C TYR A 75 1.53 9.35 8.56
N GLN A 76 2.81 9.65 8.60
CA GLN A 76 3.53 10.18 9.75
C GLN A 76 3.95 11.63 9.51
N ARG A 77 4.21 12.35 10.61
CA ARG A 77 4.76 13.71 10.54
C ARG A 77 6.06 13.71 9.73
N GLY A 78 6.13 14.59 8.74
CA GLY A 78 7.28 14.73 7.84
C GLY A 78 7.14 13.98 6.52
N ASP A 79 6.17 13.07 6.38
CA ASP A 79 5.89 12.39 5.12
C ASP A 79 5.56 13.41 4.03
N VAL A 80 6.16 13.23 2.85
CA VAL A 80 5.90 14.09 1.70
C VAL A 80 4.70 13.55 0.94
N VAL A 81 3.79 14.44 0.56
CA VAL A 81 2.55 14.10 -0.14
C VAL A 81 2.32 15.02 -1.32
N TYR A 82 1.55 14.54 -2.29
CA TYR A 82 1.00 15.35 -3.37
C TYR A 82 -0.39 15.89 -2.98
N LEU A 83 -0.60 17.16 -3.23
CA LEU A 83 -1.82 17.91 -3.01
C LEU A 83 -2.57 18.09 -4.34
N ALA A 84 -3.84 17.70 -4.37
CA ALA A 84 -4.75 17.84 -5.49
C ALA A 84 -5.69 19.04 -5.26
N PRO A 85 -5.32 20.25 -5.71
CA PRO A 85 -6.20 21.43 -5.63
C PRO A 85 -7.38 21.31 -6.59
N SER A 86 -8.45 22.02 -6.27
CA SER A 86 -9.66 22.12 -7.07
C SER A 86 -10.11 23.59 -7.13
N PRO A 87 -10.59 24.07 -8.30
CA PRO A 87 -11.17 25.41 -8.42
C PRO A 87 -12.48 25.58 -7.63
N TYR A 88 -13.10 24.48 -7.21
CA TYR A 88 -14.36 24.47 -6.45
C TYR A 88 -14.21 23.71 -5.14
N SER A 89 -15.08 24.00 -4.18
CA SER A 89 -15.14 23.26 -2.92
C SER A 89 -15.29 21.75 -3.16
N ILE A 90 -14.43 20.98 -2.49
CA ILE A 90 -14.40 19.52 -2.62
C ILE A 90 -15.14 18.79 -1.51
N GLN A 91 -15.65 19.50 -0.49
CA GLN A 91 -16.17 18.88 0.74
C GLN A 91 -17.31 17.88 0.47
N ASN A 92 -18.18 18.20 -0.48
CA ASN A 92 -19.32 17.35 -0.86
C ASN A 92 -18.99 16.42 -2.03
N SER A 93 -18.20 16.88 -3.01
CA SER A 93 -17.84 16.08 -4.19
C SER A 93 -16.98 14.86 -3.83
N ILE A 94 -16.04 15.00 -2.88
CA ILE A 94 -15.23 13.88 -2.40
C ILE A 94 -16.07 12.79 -1.69
N ARG A 95 -17.28 13.15 -1.25
CA ARG A 95 -18.26 12.24 -0.64
C ARG A 95 -19.30 11.72 -1.64
N GLY A 96 -19.16 12.05 -2.92
CA GLY A 96 -20.13 11.69 -3.97
C GLY A 96 -21.49 12.39 -3.82
N MET A 97 -21.58 13.47 -3.03
CA MET A 97 -22.83 14.18 -2.76
C MET A 97 -23.12 15.25 -3.81
N ILE A 98 -23.42 14.82 -5.05
CA ILE A 98 -23.64 15.73 -6.19
C ILE A 98 -24.72 16.78 -5.90
N ASP A 99 -25.82 16.36 -5.28
CA ASP A 99 -26.97 17.22 -4.93
C ASP A 99 -26.62 18.35 -3.93
N LYS A 100 -25.41 18.32 -3.35
CA LYS A 100 -24.89 19.33 -2.40
C LYS A 100 -23.68 20.09 -2.93
N THR A 101 -23.29 19.90 -4.19
CA THR A 101 -22.11 20.58 -4.75
C THR A 101 -22.42 21.98 -5.25
N GLN A 102 -23.59 22.18 -5.85
CA GLN A 102 -24.15 23.47 -6.26
C GLN A 102 -25.68 23.40 -6.15
N GLU A 103 -26.30 24.33 -5.41
CA GLU A 103 -27.74 24.31 -5.14
C GLU A 103 -28.54 25.20 -6.10
N ASP A 104 -27.93 26.22 -6.71
CA ASP A 104 -28.59 27.16 -7.63
C ASP A 104 -27.61 27.81 -8.62
N LEU A 105 -28.06 28.06 -9.85
CA LEU A 105 -27.33 28.78 -10.92
C LEU A 105 -27.00 30.22 -10.53
N ASP A 106 -27.84 30.86 -9.74
CA ASP A 106 -27.63 32.25 -9.30
C ASP A 106 -26.65 32.35 -8.11
N SER A 107 -26.30 31.21 -7.49
CA SER A 107 -25.35 31.10 -6.37
C SER A 107 -23.95 30.66 -6.79
N LEU A 108 -23.69 30.62 -8.10
CA LEU A 108 -22.46 30.05 -8.66
C LEU A 108 -21.25 30.89 -8.25
N GLU A 109 -20.55 30.45 -7.21
CA GLU A 109 -19.29 31.07 -6.85
C GLU A 109 -18.30 30.89 -8.01
N PRO A 110 -17.64 31.97 -8.47
CA PRO A 110 -16.61 31.84 -9.50
C PRO A 110 -15.50 30.91 -9.00
N PRO A 111 -14.83 30.16 -9.89
CA PRO A 111 -13.67 29.34 -9.54
C PRO A 111 -12.70 30.09 -8.63
N ARG A 112 -12.44 29.52 -7.44
CA ARG A 112 -11.43 30.03 -6.51
C ARG A 112 -10.30 29.03 -6.48
N PHE A 113 -9.14 29.44 -6.99
CA PHE A 113 -7.90 28.68 -6.94
C PHE A 113 -7.22 28.85 -5.57
N GLY A 114 -7.99 28.64 -4.51
CA GLY A 114 -7.52 28.67 -3.13
C GLY A 114 -7.01 27.30 -2.69
N LEU A 115 -6.05 27.28 -1.77
CA LEU A 115 -5.47 26.05 -1.22
C LEU A 115 -6.40 25.36 -0.22
N GLU A 116 -7.49 26.01 0.21
CA GLU A 116 -8.55 25.45 1.03
C GLU A 116 -9.37 24.37 0.31
N ASN A 117 -9.38 24.39 -1.02
CA ASN A 117 -10.10 23.43 -1.87
C ASN A 117 -9.15 22.33 -2.35
N CYS A 118 -8.54 21.62 -1.41
CA CYS A 118 -7.46 20.68 -1.73
C CYS A 118 -7.58 19.37 -0.94
N SER A 119 -7.20 18.26 -1.56
CA SER A 119 -7.05 16.97 -0.86
C SER A 119 -5.63 16.42 -0.96
N VAL A 120 -5.27 15.56 -0.02
CA VAL A 120 -4.05 14.77 -0.08
C VAL A 120 -4.30 13.60 -1.02
N ALA A 121 -3.62 13.55 -2.16
CA ALA A 121 -3.86 12.53 -3.18
C ALA A 121 -3.11 11.22 -2.87
N PHE A 122 -1.81 11.31 -2.61
CA PHE A 122 -0.95 10.16 -2.31
C PHE A 122 0.40 10.62 -1.72
N GLY A 123 1.07 9.70 -1.01
CA GLY A 123 2.41 9.89 -0.49
C GLY A 123 3.48 9.77 -1.56
N ILE A 124 4.60 10.47 -1.34
CA ILE A 124 5.80 10.46 -2.19
C ILE A 124 6.95 9.90 -1.36
N PRO A 125 7.54 8.75 -1.75
CA PRO A 125 8.73 8.22 -1.08
C PRO A 125 9.90 9.17 -1.35
N THR A 126 10.40 9.86 -0.32
CA THR A 126 11.36 10.96 -0.48
C THR A 126 12.80 10.63 -0.07
N GLN A 127 13.11 9.39 0.29
CA GLN A 127 14.50 8.94 0.47
C GLN A 127 14.74 7.48 0.06
N PRO A 128 15.66 7.22 -0.89
CA PRO A 128 16.01 8.03 -2.06
C PRO A 128 14.91 7.93 -3.16
N PHE A 129 14.91 8.84 -4.15
CA PHE A 129 14.08 8.70 -5.37
C PHE A 129 14.34 7.39 -6.13
N GLN A 130 15.42 6.69 -5.78
CA GLN A 130 15.70 5.33 -6.21
C GLN A 130 15.06 4.34 -5.25
N LEU A 131 14.19 3.48 -5.80
CA LEU A 131 13.66 2.34 -5.06
C LEU A 131 14.82 1.53 -4.45
N PRO A 132 14.73 1.11 -3.18
CA PRO A 132 15.71 0.20 -2.58
C PRO A 132 15.95 -1.03 -3.48
N PRO A 133 17.19 -1.52 -3.64
CA PRO A 133 17.45 -2.72 -4.45
C PRO A 133 16.59 -3.93 -4.05
N ALA A 134 16.23 -4.02 -2.76
CA ALA A 134 15.36 -5.07 -2.22
C ALA A 134 13.96 -5.11 -2.86
N VAL A 135 13.44 -3.99 -3.37
CA VAL A 135 12.09 -3.86 -3.94
C VAL A 135 12.09 -3.71 -5.47
N GLN A 136 13.26 -3.65 -6.10
CA GLN A 136 13.42 -3.64 -7.56
C GLN A 136 13.19 -5.04 -8.14
N ARG A 137 11.97 -5.54 -8.04
CA ARG A 137 11.58 -6.90 -8.41
C ARG A 137 10.60 -6.88 -9.58
N THR A 138 10.55 -7.97 -10.32
CA THR A 138 9.49 -8.19 -11.30
C THR A 138 8.18 -8.52 -10.59
N GLY A 139 7.07 -7.95 -11.07
CA GLY A 139 5.73 -8.15 -10.51
C GLY A 139 5.14 -6.92 -9.84
N LEU A 140 4.00 -7.10 -9.18
CA LEU A 140 3.37 -6.09 -8.32
C LEU A 140 3.88 -6.27 -6.90
N THR A 141 4.61 -5.28 -6.37
CA THR A 141 5.17 -5.31 -5.01
C THR A 141 4.46 -4.30 -4.10
N VAL A 142 4.00 -4.76 -2.94
CA VAL A 142 3.55 -3.94 -1.80
C VAL A 142 4.55 -4.16 -0.68
N CYS A 143 5.21 -3.11 -0.20
CA CYS A 143 6.33 -3.23 0.73
C CYS A 143 6.42 -2.07 1.71
N ASP A 144 7.20 -2.24 2.78
CA ASP A 144 7.67 -1.12 3.57
C ASP A 144 8.72 -0.31 2.81
N ALA A 145 9.01 0.91 3.26
CA ALA A 145 9.93 1.83 2.59
C ALA A 145 11.37 1.29 2.44
N THR A 146 11.78 0.30 3.26
CA THR A 146 13.12 -0.31 3.20
C THR A 146 13.15 -1.59 2.34
N GLY A 147 11.99 -2.18 2.03
CA GLY A 147 11.91 -3.49 1.38
C GLY A 147 12.28 -4.68 2.27
N SER A 148 12.31 -4.48 3.58
CA SER A 148 12.51 -5.55 4.57
C SER A 148 11.32 -6.52 4.59
N THR A 149 10.12 -6.00 4.38
CA THR A 149 8.83 -6.68 4.45
C THR A 149 8.03 -6.37 3.20
N TYR A 150 7.51 -7.39 2.52
CA TYR A 150 6.74 -7.20 1.30
C TYR A 150 5.82 -8.36 0.94
N ILE A 151 4.90 -8.07 0.03
CA ILE A 151 4.17 -9.02 -0.78
C ILE A 151 4.53 -8.72 -2.25
N ASN A 152 5.03 -9.71 -2.98
CA ASN A 152 5.32 -9.58 -4.41
C ASN A 152 4.53 -10.61 -5.22
N VAL A 153 3.64 -10.12 -6.07
CA VAL A 153 2.76 -10.92 -6.93
C VAL A 153 3.35 -11.00 -8.33
N ARG A 154 3.63 -12.22 -8.80
CA ARG A 154 4.14 -12.52 -10.14
C ARG A 154 3.23 -13.54 -10.84
N PRO A 155 3.28 -13.63 -12.18
CA PRO A 155 2.59 -14.69 -12.90
C PRO A 155 2.96 -16.11 -12.44
N SER A 156 4.18 -16.31 -11.96
CA SER A 156 4.69 -17.60 -11.47
C SER A 156 4.40 -17.88 -9.99
N GLY A 157 3.80 -16.94 -9.26
CA GLY A 157 3.47 -17.12 -7.84
C GLY A 157 3.58 -15.84 -7.00
N ILE A 158 3.23 -15.97 -5.73
CA ILE A 158 3.24 -14.91 -4.74
C ILE A 158 4.39 -15.16 -3.74
N GLU A 159 5.12 -14.11 -3.40
CA GLU A 159 6.19 -14.14 -2.41
C GLU A 159 5.86 -13.20 -1.25
N PHE A 160 5.95 -13.71 -0.04
CA PHE A 160 5.82 -12.93 1.19
C PHE A 160 7.19 -12.79 1.83
N LYS A 161 7.49 -11.65 2.44
CA LYS A 161 8.66 -11.50 3.29
C LYS A 161 8.38 -10.70 4.53
N SER A 162 8.91 -11.16 5.66
CA SER A 162 8.84 -10.50 6.95
C SER A 162 10.25 -10.26 7.55
N GLY A 163 10.70 -9.00 7.54
CA GLY A 163 11.93 -8.57 8.21
C GLY A 163 13.23 -9.23 7.71
N GLN A 164 14.05 -9.74 8.63
CA GLN A 164 15.35 -10.38 8.37
C GLN A 164 15.24 -11.90 8.12
N ALA A 165 14.03 -12.46 8.21
CA ALA A 165 13.84 -13.89 7.97
C ALA A 165 14.10 -14.25 6.50
N SER A 166 14.65 -15.44 6.27
CA SER A 166 14.83 -16.02 4.95
C SER A 166 13.51 -16.47 4.35
N SER A 167 13.42 -16.48 3.02
CA SER A 167 12.39 -17.19 2.24
C SER A 167 12.01 -18.57 2.77
N GLU A 168 10.81 -18.67 3.32
CA GLU A 168 10.07 -19.88 3.61
C GLU A 168 9.15 -20.25 2.42
N LYS A 169 8.29 -21.24 2.53
CA LYS A 169 7.23 -21.48 1.54
C LYS A 169 5.94 -21.61 2.31
N SER A 170 4.86 -21.01 1.82
CA SER A 170 3.58 -21.25 2.47
C SER A 170 3.21 -22.70 2.30
N VAL A 171 2.59 -23.24 3.33
CA VAL A 171 2.13 -24.61 3.35
C VAL A 171 0.66 -24.59 2.97
N LEU A 172 0.27 -25.44 2.02
CA LEU A 172 -1.14 -25.59 1.67
C LEU A 172 -1.86 -26.29 2.82
N GLY A 173 -2.82 -25.60 3.46
CA GLY A 173 -3.45 -26.04 4.71
C GLY A 173 -4.06 -27.46 4.64
N GLU A 174 -4.76 -27.80 3.57
CA GLU A 174 -5.34 -29.14 3.42
C GLU A 174 -4.25 -30.20 3.15
N SER A 175 -3.20 -29.86 2.40
CA SER A 175 -2.06 -30.78 2.18
C SER A 175 -1.29 -31.05 3.48
N LEU A 176 -1.09 -30.03 4.32
CA LEU A 176 -0.51 -30.17 5.66
C LEU A 176 -1.37 -31.07 6.53
N LYS A 177 -2.67 -30.76 6.62
CA LYS A 177 -3.62 -31.53 7.42
C LYS A 177 -3.62 -32.99 7.01
N ASN A 178 -3.70 -33.29 5.71
CA ASN A 178 -3.69 -34.67 5.23
C ASN A 178 -2.38 -35.39 5.58
N ILE A 179 -1.22 -34.74 5.40
CA ILE A 179 0.06 -35.35 5.79
C ILE A 179 0.13 -35.60 7.30
N LEU A 180 -0.34 -34.66 8.13
CA LEU A 180 -0.38 -34.84 9.58
C LEU A 180 -1.33 -35.96 9.99
N SER A 181 -2.53 -36.04 9.39
CA SER A 181 -3.48 -37.13 9.62
C SER A 181 -2.88 -38.48 9.25
N ASP A 182 -2.26 -38.58 8.05
CA ASP A 182 -1.65 -39.83 7.61
C ASP A 182 -0.46 -40.24 8.50
N ILE A 183 0.28 -39.28 9.05
CA ILE A 183 1.33 -39.54 10.06
C ILE A 183 0.70 -40.10 11.35
N LEU A 184 -0.38 -39.51 11.85
CA LEU A 184 -1.07 -39.99 13.05
C LEU A 184 -1.64 -41.40 12.85
N ASP A 185 -2.24 -41.67 11.70
CA ASP A 185 -2.77 -43.00 11.34
C ASP A 185 -1.63 -44.04 11.22
N ALA A 186 -0.48 -43.64 10.64
CA ALA A 186 0.70 -44.50 10.59
C ALA A 186 1.28 -44.78 11.97
N ILE A 187 1.29 -43.81 12.89
CA ILE A 187 1.76 -44.01 14.26
C ILE A 187 0.82 -44.93 15.04
N THR A 188 -0.49 -44.72 14.94
CA THR A 188 -1.49 -45.53 15.66
C THR A 188 -1.56 -46.97 15.18
N SER A 189 -1.17 -47.24 13.93
CA SER A 189 -1.09 -48.58 13.35
C SER A 189 0.29 -49.26 13.49
N LEU A 190 1.24 -48.64 14.19
CA LEU A 190 2.61 -49.15 14.30
C LEU A 190 2.65 -50.51 15.00
N THR A 191 3.09 -51.51 14.25
CA THR A 191 3.23 -52.90 14.72
C THR A 191 4.65 -53.37 14.48
N VAL A 192 5.29 -53.93 15.52
CA VAL A 192 6.61 -54.55 15.45
C VAL A 192 6.51 -56.05 15.67
N PRO A 193 7.09 -56.88 14.79
CA PRO A 193 7.08 -58.33 14.96
C PRO A 193 8.09 -58.76 16.04
N CYS A 194 7.73 -59.76 16.84
CA CYS A 194 8.63 -60.45 17.76
C CYS A 194 8.60 -61.95 17.44
N SER A 195 9.77 -62.60 17.38
CA SER A 195 9.87 -64.02 17.01
C SER A 195 9.44 -64.98 18.13
N SER A 196 9.47 -64.52 19.38
CA SER A 196 9.01 -65.26 20.56
C SER A 196 8.77 -64.30 21.73
N PRO A 197 8.07 -64.75 22.80
CA PRO A 197 7.97 -63.96 24.04
C PRO A 197 9.37 -63.64 24.60
N GLY A 198 9.67 -62.35 24.78
CA GLY A 198 10.97 -61.87 25.26
C GLY A 198 12.04 -61.65 24.18
N ALA A 199 11.76 -61.97 22.91
CA ALA A 199 12.66 -61.67 21.81
C ALA A 199 12.75 -60.15 21.54
N ALA A 200 13.88 -59.72 20.98
CA ALA A 200 14.06 -58.34 20.52
C ALA A 200 13.03 -57.99 19.44
N SER A 201 12.49 -56.76 19.49
CA SER A 201 11.56 -56.26 18.50
C SER A 201 12.23 -56.11 17.12
N GLY A 202 11.55 -56.58 16.08
CA GLY A 202 11.95 -56.38 14.69
C GLY A 202 11.60 -55.00 14.15
N VAL A 203 11.85 -54.80 12.85
CA VAL A 203 11.53 -53.56 12.13
C VAL A 203 10.00 -53.39 12.01
N PRO A 204 9.45 -52.17 12.20
CA PRO A 204 8.01 -51.93 12.04
C PRO A 204 7.49 -52.34 10.67
N ILE A 205 6.33 -53.02 10.65
CA ILE A 205 5.71 -53.53 9.41
C ILE A 205 5.33 -52.39 8.46
N ASN A 206 4.93 -51.24 9.01
CA ASN A 206 4.49 -50.07 8.26
C ASN A 206 5.64 -49.13 7.82
N THR A 207 6.89 -49.58 7.83
CA THR A 207 8.06 -48.78 7.40
C THR A 207 7.87 -48.17 6.00
N ALA A 208 7.25 -48.88 5.06
CA ALA A 208 6.96 -48.37 3.71
C ALA A 208 6.03 -47.14 3.70
N VAL A 209 5.08 -47.07 4.65
CA VAL A 209 4.16 -45.94 4.80
C VAL A 209 4.92 -44.69 5.24
N PHE A 210 5.81 -44.83 6.24
CA PHE A 210 6.66 -43.73 6.69
C PHE A 210 7.59 -43.20 5.59
N LEU A 211 8.12 -44.09 4.73
CA LEU A 211 8.93 -43.68 3.58
C LEU A 211 8.12 -42.87 2.56
N SER A 212 6.87 -43.28 2.30
CA SER A 212 5.94 -42.52 1.42
C SER A 212 5.59 -41.14 2.00
N LEU A 213 5.33 -41.07 3.31
CA LEU A 213 5.06 -39.81 4.01
C LEU A 213 6.26 -38.86 3.95
N LYS A 214 7.48 -39.40 4.15
CA LYS A 214 8.73 -38.65 4.02
C LYS A 214 8.90 -38.07 2.61
N ALA A 215 8.52 -38.81 1.57
CA ALA A 215 8.55 -38.30 0.20
C ALA A 215 7.52 -37.17 -0.01
N ARG A 216 6.30 -37.32 0.52
CA ARG A 216 5.23 -36.29 0.41
C ARG A 216 5.51 -35.00 1.18
N LEU A 217 6.24 -35.08 2.29
CA LEU A 217 6.71 -33.88 3.01
C LEU A 217 7.52 -32.93 2.10
N SER A 218 8.27 -33.46 1.13
CA SER A 218 9.06 -32.65 0.20
C SER A 218 8.21 -31.84 -0.80
N THR A 219 6.94 -32.21 -0.99
CA THR A 219 6.01 -31.55 -1.93
C THR A 219 4.95 -30.69 -1.23
N MET A 220 4.95 -30.67 0.09
CA MET A 220 3.94 -29.97 0.91
C MET A 220 4.10 -28.44 0.91
N LEU A 221 5.28 -27.97 0.54
CA LEU A 221 5.57 -26.56 0.35
C LEU A 221 4.93 -26.08 -0.95
N SER A 222 4.09 -25.05 -0.87
CA SER A 222 3.48 -24.43 -2.04
C SER A 222 4.57 -23.94 -2.99
N GLN A 223 4.50 -24.38 -4.25
CA GLN A 223 5.36 -23.81 -5.30
C GLN A 223 4.88 -22.42 -5.72
N ASN A 224 3.61 -22.10 -5.47
CA ASN A 224 2.94 -20.86 -5.86
C ASN A 224 2.97 -19.80 -4.77
N ILE A 225 3.33 -20.17 -3.53
CA ILE A 225 3.43 -19.25 -2.41
C ILE A 225 4.77 -19.50 -1.72
N LYS A 226 5.75 -18.63 -1.98
CA LYS A 226 6.99 -18.58 -1.19
C LYS A 226 6.72 -17.69 0.03
N ASN A 227 6.84 -18.23 1.23
CA ASN A 227 6.93 -17.41 2.44
C ASN A 227 8.36 -16.86 2.49
N ASN A 228 8.68 -15.91 3.35
CA ASN A 228 10.02 -15.56 3.82
C ASN A 228 9.80 -15.13 5.25
#